data_AF-A0AAE1SA78-F1
#
_entry.id   AF-A0AAE1SA78-F1
#
_cell.length_a   1.000
_cell.length_b   1.000
_cell.length_c   1.000
_cell.angle_alpha   90.00
_cell.angle_beta   90.00
_cell.angle_gamma   90.00
#
_symmetry.space_group_name_H-M   'P 1'
#
loop_
_entity.id
_entity.type
_entity.pdbx_description
1 polymer ?
#
loop_
_entity_poly.entity_id
_entity_poly.type
_entity_poly.pdbx_seq_one_letter_code
_entity_poly.pdbx_strand_id
1 'polypeptide(L)' 'MKYLCVIGFLVLLGIAEANGAGECGRNSPDMEAMKLIPCAEAASDENTSVSKRCCLQIQKLGQNPKCLSAVMLSNTAS' A
#
# COMPACT_ATOMS: atom_id res chain seq x y z
N MET A 1 13.31 21.82 33.50
CA MET A 1 11.94 21.23 33.48
C MET A 1 11.18 21.51 32.19
N LYS A 2 11.11 22.74 31.66
CA LYS A 2 10.32 23.05 30.45
C LYS A 2 10.76 22.27 29.19
N TYR A 3 12.06 22.13 28.96
CA TYR A 3 12.60 21.42 27.80
C TYR A 3 12.44 19.89 27.86
N LEU A 4 12.35 19.32 29.05
CA LEU A 4 12.15 17.87 29.23
C LEU A 4 10.75 17.45 28.76
N CYS A 5 9.73 18.28 28.99
CA CYS A 5 8.39 18.06 28.45
C CYS A 5 8.36 18.15 26.92
N VAL A 6 9.06 19.12 26.34
CA VAL A 6 9.13 19.32 24.88
C VAL A 6 9.85 18.15 24.21
N ILE A 7 10.98 17.70 24.78
CA ILE A 7 11.73 16.54 24.28
C ILE A 7 10.91 15.26 24.44
N GLY A 8 10.23 15.06 25.57
CA GLY A 8 9.34 13.92 25.78
C GLY A 8 8.19 13.86 24.77
N PHE A 9 7.59 15.02 24.44
CA PHE A 9 6.53 15.12 23.44
C PHE A 9 7.02 14.83 22.02
N LEU A 10 8.21 15.32 21.65
CA LEU A 10 8.85 15.03 20.37
C LEU A 10 9.19 13.54 20.21
N VAL A 11 9.66 12.89 21.27
CA VAL A 11 9.92 11.44 21.26
C VAL A 11 8.62 10.69 21.09
N LEU A 12 7.56 11.00 21.86
CA LEU A 12 6.24 10.36 21.74
C LEU A 12 5.61 10.50 20.35
N LEU A 13 5.79 11.65 19.69
CA LEU A 13 5.37 11.84 18.30
C LEU A 13 6.23 11.04 17.31
N GLY A 14 7.54 10.94 17.56
CA GLY A 14 8.47 10.19 16.71
C GLY A 14 8.28 8.65 16.76
N ILE A 15 7.83 8.10 17.89
CA ILE A 15 7.49 6.67 18.00
C ILE A 15 6.07 6.33 17.51
N ALA A 16 5.19 7.32 17.34
CA ALA A 16 3.87 7.09 16.73
C ALA A 16 3.98 6.71 15.23
N GLU A 17 5.07 7.12 14.59
CA GLU A 17 5.41 6.81 13.19
C GLU A 17 6.22 5.50 13.05
N ALA A 18 6.14 4.60 14.04
CA ALA A 18 6.82 3.29 14.00
C ALA A 18 5.85 2.11 14.13
N ASN A 19 4.56 2.33 13.87
CA ASN A 19 3.64 1.21 13.68
C ASN A 19 3.92 0.62 12.29
N GLY A 20 4.74 -0.44 12.24
CA GLY A 20 5.18 -1.20 11.07
C GLY A 20 4.07 -1.94 10.31
N ALA A 21 2.95 -1.27 10.10
CA ALA A 21 2.00 -1.58 9.06
C ALA A 21 2.25 -0.52 7.97
N GLY A 22 2.90 -0.92 6.88
CA GLY A 22 3.16 0.01 5.76
C GLY A 22 1.86 0.59 5.20
N GLU A 23 1.95 1.38 4.14
CA GLU A 23 0.77 1.99 3.48
C GLU A 23 -0.33 0.95 3.12
N CYS A 24 0.01 -0.34 3.01
CA CYS A 24 -0.87 -1.49 2.75
C CYS A 24 -1.22 -2.35 3.97
N GLY A 25 -1.00 -1.84 5.19
CA GLY A 25 -1.32 -2.56 6.41
C GLY A 25 -0.33 -3.68 6.70
N ARG A 26 -0.83 -4.92 6.81
CA ARG A 26 -0.04 -6.11 7.21
C ARG A 26 0.83 -6.68 6.09
N ASN A 27 0.58 -6.28 4.85
CA ASN A 27 1.32 -6.69 3.67
C ASN A 27 2.17 -5.53 3.15
N SER A 28 3.35 -5.84 2.59
CA SER A 28 4.14 -4.85 1.86
C SER A 28 3.43 -4.48 0.55
N PRO A 29 3.60 -3.24 0.06
CA PRO A 29 2.99 -2.82 -1.20
C PRO A 29 3.45 -3.69 -2.38
N ASP A 30 4.66 -4.24 -2.32
CA ASP A 30 5.20 -5.22 -3.27
C ASP A 30 4.37 -6.54 -3.31
N MET A 31 3.98 -7.07 -2.14
CA MET A 31 3.10 -8.25 -2.08
C MET A 31 1.69 -7.97 -2.58
N GLU A 32 1.19 -6.74 -2.37
CA GLU A 32 -0.08 -6.31 -2.94
C GLU A 32 0.00 -6.11 -4.46
N ALA A 33 1.16 -5.68 -4.98
CA ALA A 33 1.42 -5.61 -6.42
C ALA A 33 1.43 -7.00 -7.07
N MET A 34 2.04 -8.01 -6.44
CA MET A 34 2.01 -9.39 -6.95
C MET A 34 0.59 -9.98 -7.01
N LYS A 35 -0.35 -9.50 -6.20
CA LYS A 35 -1.76 -9.92 -6.30
C LYS A 35 -2.45 -9.43 -7.58
N LEU A 36 -1.82 -8.50 -8.30
CA LEU A 36 -2.25 -7.99 -9.60
C LEU A 36 -1.65 -8.78 -10.78
N ILE A 37 -0.83 -9.81 -10.54
CA ILE A 37 -0.40 -10.76 -11.60
C ILE A 37 -1.59 -11.29 -12.45
N PRO A 38 -2.73 -11.72 -11.87
CA PRO A 38 -3.90 -12.12 -12.68
C PRO A 38 -4.58 -10.96 -13.43
N CYS A 39 -4.16 -9.71 -13.19
CA CYS A 39 -4.53 -8.55 -13.99
C CYS A 39 -3.53 -8.26 -15.11
N ALA A 40 -2.38 -8.94 -15.20
CA ALA A 40 -1.33 -8.65 -16.18
C ALA A 40 -1.82 -8.84 -17.62
N GLU A 41 -2.63 -9.87 -17.88
CA GLU A 41 -3.27 -10.06 -19.19
C GLU A 41 -4.24 -8.92 -19.52
N ALA A 42 -5.04 -8.49 -18.53
CA ALA A 42 -5.94 -7.34 -18.65
C ALA A 42 -5.22 -5.99 -18.75
N ALA A 43 -4.00 -5.90 -18.24
CA ALA A 43 -3.14 -4.73 -18.36
C ALA A 43 -2.44 -4.69 -19.73
N SER A 44 -2.20 -5.85 -20.34
CA SER A 44 -1.51 -5.98 -21.63
C SER A 44 -2.45 -5.84 -22.81
N ASP A 45 -3.71 -6.27 -22.68
CA ASP A 45 -4.67 -6.25 -23.77
C ASP A 45 -6.06 -5.76 -23.29
N GLU A 46 -6.48 -4.65 -23.88
CA GLU A 46 -7.72 -3.91 -23.57
C GLU A 46 -9.00 -4.67 -23.92
N ASN A 47 -8.91 -5.70 -24.76
CA ASN A 47 -10.05 -6.49 -25.22
C ASN A 47 -10.24 -7.76 -24.39
N THR A 48 -9.31 -8.07 -23.47
CA THR A 48 -9.42 -9.27 -22.63
C THR A 48 -10.44 -9.09 -21.53
N SER A 49 -11.21 -10.15 -21.28
CA SER A 49 -12.13 -10.17 -20.15
C SER A 49 -11.35 -10.20 -18.85
N VAL A 50 -11.47 -9.13 -18.06
CA VAL A 50 -10.90 -9.06 -16.71
C VAL A 50 -11.47 -10.19 -15.86
N SER A 51 -10.61 -11.07 -15.33
CA SER A 51 -11.05 -12.13 -14.43
C SER A 51 -11.69 -11.52 -13.17
N LYS A 52 -12.76 -12.13 -12.65
CA LYS A 52 -13.43 -11.67 -11.41
C LYS A 52 -12.44 -11.50 -10.25
N ARG A 53 -11.38 -12.32 -10.21
CA ARG A 53 -10.32 -12.21 -9.20
C ARG A 53 -9.55 -10.89 -9.32
N CYS A 54 -9.17 -10.47 -10.52
CA CYS A 54 -8.49 -9.19 -10.74
C CYS A 54 -9.36 -8.01 -10.26
N CYS A 55 -10.64 -8.00 -10.62
CA CYS A 55 -11.56 -6.93 -10.23
C CYS A 55 -11.75 -6.82 -8.71
N LEU A 56 -11.82 -7.95 -8.00
CA LEU A 56 -11.93 -7.98 -6.53
C LEU A 56 -10.65 -7.44 -5.86
N GLN A 57 -9.48 -7.68 -6.43
CA GLN A 57 -8.21 -7.19 -5.88
C GLN A 57 -8.08 -5.67 -6.09
N ILE A 58 -8.39 -5.17 -7.29
CA ILE A 58 -8.45 -3.73 -7.58
C ILE A 58 -9.46 -3.03 -6.67
N GLN A 59 -10.64 -3.62 -6.45
CA GLN A 59 -11.65 -3.06 -5.55
C GLN A 59 -11.13 -2.92 -4.11
N LYS A 60 -10.46 -3.94 -3.59
CA LYS A 60 -9.85 -3.88 -2.25
C LYS A 60 -8.71 -2.86 -2.16
N LEU A 61 -7.94 -2.73 -3.22
CA LEU A 61 -6.86 -1.74 -3.30
C LEU A 61 -7.41 -0.31 -3.37
N GLY A 62 -8.49 -0.11 -4.14
CA GLY A 62 -9.18 1.17 -4.24
C GLY A 62 -9.85 1.64 -2.94
N GLN A 63 -10.18 0.73 -2.03
CA GLN A 63 -10.66 1.09 -0.68
C GLN A 63 -9.56 1.68 0.21
N ASN A 64 -8.28 1.51 -0.15
CA ASN A 64 -7.13 2.01 0.59
C ASN A 64 -6.26 2.88 -0.33
N PRO A 65 -6.60 4.17 -0.51
CA PRO A 65 -5.90 5.05 -1.47
C PRO A 65 -4.40 5.17 -1.17
N LYS A 66 -3.98 5.14 0.09
CA LYS A 66 -2.56 5.10 0.47
C LYS A 66 -1.83 3.86 -0.04
N CYS A 67 -2.45 2.69 0.15
CA CYS A 67 -1.91 1.43 -0.36
C CYS A 67 -1.83 1.41 -1.89
N LEU A 68 -2.86 1.95 -2.57
CA LEU A 68 -2.87 2.07 -4.02
C LEU A 68 -1.69 2.92 -4.52
N SER A 69 -1.45 4.09 -3.90
CA SER A 69 -0.30 4.94 -4.23
C SER A 69 1.03 4.22 -3.99
N ALA A 70 1.17 3.52 -2.86
CA ALA A 70 2.37 2.76 -2.54
C ALA A 70 2.61 1.59 -3.50
N VAL A 71 1.57 0.88 -3.93
CA VAL A 71 1.64 -0.19 -4.94
C VAL A 71 2.11 0.36 -6.28
N MET A 72 1.58 1.50 -6.72
CA MET A 72 2.00 2.14 -7.98
C MET A 72 3.42 2.69 -7.93
N LEU A 73 3.91 3.06 -6.74
CA LEU A 73 5.28 3.50 -6.51
C LEU A 73 6.23 2.33 -6.18
N SER A 74 5.75 1.09 -6.14
CA SER A 74 6.58 -0.08 -5.81
C SER A 74 7.41 -0.53 -7.01
N ASN A 75 8.58 -1.13 -6.74
CA ASN A 75 9.48 -1.63 -7.79
C ASN A 75 8.88 -2.77 -8.62
N THR A 76 7.87 -3.48 -8.11
CA THR A 76 7.12 -4.51 -8.85
C THR A 76 6.11 -3.93 -9.86
N ALA A 77 5.96 -2.60 -9.93
CA ALA A 77 5.27 -1.93 -11.03
C ALA A 77 6.12 -1.84 -12.32
N SER A 78 7.35 -2.39 -12.30
CA SER A 78 8.31 -2.34 -13.42
C SER A 78 8.43 -3.69 -14.15
#